data_AF-A0A932DDX2-F1
#
_entry.id   AF-A0A932DDX2-F1
#
_cell.length_a   1.000
_cell.length_b   1.000
_cell.length_c   1.000
_cell.angle_alpha   90.00
_cell.angle_beta   90.00
_cell.angle_gamma   90.00
#
_symmetry.space_group_name_H-M   'P 1'
#
loop_
_entity.id
_entity.type
_entity.pdbx_description
1 polymer ?
#
loop_
_entity_poly.entity_id
_entity_poly.type
_entity_poly.pdbx_seq_one_letter_code
_entity_poly.pdbx_strand_id
1 'polypeptide(L)'
;MSLFGLDPESVVARLKSGESAPRAASLASSIGLGGTGFAVIALAAFGVWAWGGRWLTARVGELGLYAICCVLFIGGGGWWFSRFVVGLGNVRRFCGLFAAAFFLYAAGWTVAWVVLRNRSGEWLGSLLGTVLLGCVFASAFGATRALAKVILVLFVTHSAGYFLGSALYSAVPGLAGQLLWGVAYGLGFGAGIGWAIHLCQEPVRRTLEARQAQTESGA
;
A
#
# COMPACT_ATOMS: atom_id res chain seq x y z
N MET A 1 9.96 -13.05 -16.29
CA MET A 1 8.95 -13.86 -15.57
C MET A 1 7.95 -12.92 -14.95
N SER A 2 6.65 -13.16 -15.13
CA SER A 2 5.60 -12.36 -14.50
C SER A 2 5.56 -12.63 -13.00
N LEU A 3 5.90 -11.63 -12.19
CA LEU A 3 5.72 -11.75 -10.73
C LEU A 3 4.21 -11.71 -10.45
N PHE A 4 3.65 -12.78 -9.89
CA PHE A 4 2.22 -12.91 -9.53
C PHE A 4 1.19 -12.83 -10.68
N GLY A 5 1.59 -12.79 -11.96
CA GLY A 5 0.63 -12.75 -13.08
C GLY A 5 -0.08 -11.40 -13.24
N LEU A 6 0.49 -10.31 -12.72
CA LEU A 6 -0.11 -8.96 -12.70
C LEU A 6 0.40 -8.04 -13.81
N ASP A 7 1.29 -8.53 -14.67
CA ASP A 7 1.73 -7.80 -15.86
C ASP A 7 0.61 -7.65 -16.91
N PRO A 8 0.75 -6.70 -17.85
CA PRO A 8 -0.28 -6.40 -18.83
C PRO A 8 -0.68 -7.58 -19.70
N GLU A 9 0.27 -8.40 -20.15
CA GLU A 9 -0.02 -9.53 -21.04
C GLU A 9 -0.83 -10.59 -20.31
N SER A 10 -0.46 -10.91 -19.07
CA SER A 10 -1.19 -11.86 -18.23
C SER A 10 -2.59 -11.38 -17.89
N VAL A 11 -2.77 -10.10 -17.56
CA VAL A 11 -4.11 -9.53 -17.26
C VAL A 11 -5.00 -9.59 -18.50
N VAL A 12 -4.46 -9.18 -19.64
CA VAL A 12 -5.18 -9.13 -20.91
C VAL A 12 -5.53 -10.54 -21.42
N ALA A 13 -4.65 -11.52 -21.24
CA ALA A 13 -4.93 -12.92 -21.57
C ALA A 13 -6.12 -13.47 -20.79
N ARG A 14 -6.25 -13.09 -19.50
CA ARG A 14 -7.40 -13.49 -18.66
C ARG A 14 -8.71 -12.83 -19.09
N LEU A 15 -8.68 -11.58 -19.52
CA LEU A 15 -9.90 -10.88 -19.95
C LEU A 15 -10.48 -11.46 -21.26
N LYS A 16 -9.67 -12.15 -22.08
CA LYS A 16 -10.16 -12.83 -23.29
C LYS A 16 -11.11 -13.99 -23.00
N SER A 17 -11.16 -14.52 -21.78
CA SER A 17 -12.01 -15.67 -21.44
C SER A 17 -13.49 -15.33 -21.19
N GLY A 18 -13.97 -14.16 -21.63
CA GLY A 18 -15.41 -13.92 -21.82
C GLY A 18 -16.14 -13.12 -20.74
N GLU A 19 -15.45 -12.47 -19.81
CA GLU A 19 -16.07 -11.65 -18.77
C GLU A 19 -15.76 -10.16 -18.96
N SER A 20 -16.79 -9.31 -18.81
CA SER A 20 -16.70 -7.86 -18.91
C SER A 20 -15.61 -7.32 -17.98
N ALA A 21 -14.62 -6.62 -18.55
CA ALA A 21 -13.52 -6.06 -17.79
C ALA A 21 -14.05 -5.04 -16.76
N PRO A 22 -13.73 -5.18 -15.46
CA PRO A 22 -14.07 -4.17 -14.47
C PRO A 22 -13.43 -2.84 -14.86
N ARG A 23 -14.22 -1.76 -14.76
CA ARG A 23 -13.74 -0.40 -15.05
C ARG A 23 -12.62 -0.04 -14.08
N ALA A 24 -11.46 0.34 -14.59
CA ALA A 24 -10.35 0.78 -13.75
C ALA A 24 -10.77 2.01 -12.93
N ALA A 25 -10.47 2.00 -11.63
CA ALA A 25 -10.76 3.15 -10.77
C ALA A 25 -10.01 4.40 -11.25
N SER A 26 -10.67 5.56 -11.19
CA SER A 26 -10.03 6.84 -11.47
C SER A 26 -8.93 7.13 -10.45
N LEU A 27 -8.01 8.04 -10.78
CA LEU A 27 -6.94 8.42 -9.85
C LEU A 27 -7.52 8.98 -8.54
N ALA A 28 -8.47 9.91 -8.62
CA ALA A 28 -9.11 10.50 -7.44
C ALA A 28 -9.82 9.44 -6.59
N SER A 29 -10.49 8.48 -7.21
CA SER A 29 -11.12 7.36 -6.51
C SER A 29 -10.08 6.46 -5.83
N SER A 30 -8.96 6.15 -6.51
CA SER A 30 -7.88 5.33 -5.97
C SER A 30 -7.22 6.00 -4.76
N ILE A 31 -7.01 7.32 -4.81
CA ILE A 31 -6.48 8.12 -3.71
C ILE A 31 -7.47 8.14 -2.54
N GLY A 32 -8.73 8.52 -2.81
CA GLY A 32 -9.76 8.69 -1.77
C GLY A 32 -10.13 7.38 -1.08
N LEU A 33 -10.39 6.32 -1.84
CA LEU A 33 -10.69 5.00 -1.29
C LEU A 33 -9.46 4.35 -0.66
N GLY A 34 -8.27 4.60 -1.22
CA GLY A 34 -7.01 4.10 -0.67
C GLY A 34 -6.73 4.70 0.70
N GLY A 35 -6.82 6.03 0.81
CA GLY A 35 -6.64 6.75 2.07
C GLY A 35 -7.67 6.36 3.12
N THR A 36 -8.96 6.41 2.79
CA THR A 36 -10.03 6.12 3.76
C THR A 36 -10.02 4.66 4.22
N GLY A 37 -9.90 3.69 3.30
CA GLY A 37 -9.86 2.28 3.69
C GLY A 37 -8.62 1.91 4.49
N PHE A 38 -7.46 2.43 4.12
CA PHE A 38 -6.24 2.17 4.90
C PHE A 38 -6.21 2.93 6.23
N ALA A 39 -6.90 4.07 6.35
CA ALA A 39 -7.13 4.73 7.64
C ALA A 39 -7.96 3.86 8.60
N VAL A 40 -8.97 3.15 8.11
CA VAL A 40 -9.73 2.20 8.93
C VAL A 40 -8.84 1.03 9.40
N ILE A 41 -8.02 0.48 8.49
CA ILE A 41 -7.07 -0.60 8.82
C ILE A 41 -6.03 -0.11 9.83
N ALA A 42 -5.48 1.07 9.62
CA ALA A 42 -4.52 1.70 10.53
C ALA A 42 -5.18 1.95 11.88
N LEU A 43 -6.40 2.47 11.93
CA LEU A 43 -7.12 2.66 13.19
C LEU A 43 -7.31 1.35 13.96
N ALA A 44 -7.57 0.23 13.28
CA ALA A 44 -7.62 -1.08 13.92
C ALA A 44 -6.26 -1.50 14.49
N ALA A 45 -5.17 -1.36 13.72
CA ALA A 45 -3.82 -1.70 14.18
C ALA A 45 -3.35 -0.81 15.34
N PHE A 46 -3.54 0.50 15.22
CA PHE A 46 -3.25 1.48 16.27
C PHE A 46 -4.17 1.34 17.47
N GLY A 47 -5.38 0.81 17.29
CA GLY A 47 -6.27 0.42 18.36
C GLY A 47 -5.67 -0.70 19.22
N VAL A 48 -5.09 -1.73 18.60
CA VAL A 48 -4.38 -2.79 19.32
C VAL A 48 -3.27 -2.20 20.19
N TRP A 49 -2.52 -1.23 19.69
CA TRP A 49 -1.51 -0.54 20.48
C TRP A 49 -2.12 0.35 21.58
N ALA A 50 -3.18 1.10 21.26
CA ALA A 50 -3.78 2.05 22.18
C ALA A 50 -4.39 1.36 23.40
N TRP A 51 -5.23 0.36 23.18
CA TRP A 51 -5.92 -0.35 24.26
C TRP A 51 -5.11 -1.53 24.80
N GLY A 52 -4.41 -2.25 23.92
CA GLY A 52 -3.72 -3.49 24.25
C GLY A 52 -2.22 -3.37 24.46
N GLY A 53 -1.60 -2.22 24.16
CA GLY A 53 -0.15 -2.08 24.07
C GLY A 53 0.60 -2.55 25.32
N ARG A 54 0.23 -2.06 26.51
CA ARG A 54 0.90 -2.48 27.76
C ARG A 54 0.76 -3.97 28.03
N TRP A 55 -0.44 -4.51 27.85
CA TRP A 55 -0.72 -5.92 28.12
C TRP A 55 -0.04 -6.84 27.10
N LEU A 56 -0.11 -6.50 25.81
CA LEU A 56 0.55 -7.24 24.74
C LEU A 56 2.07 -7.21 24.89
N THR A 57 2.66 -6.03 25.10
CA THR A 57 4.11 -5.92 25.30
C THR A 57 4.59 -6.73 26.50
N ALA A 58 3.81 -6.78 27.60
CA ALA A 58 4.15 -7.63 28.74
C ALA A 58 4.07 -9.14 28.45
N ARG A 59 3.24 -9.56 27.48
CA ARG A 59 2.99 -10.98 27.15
C ARG A 59 3.86 -11.51 26.02
N VAL A 60 4.03 -10.74 24.96
CA VAL A 60 4.68 -11.15 23.71
C VAL A 60 5.87 -10.26 23.33
N GLY A 61 6.20 -9.28 24.17
CA GLY A 61 7.25 -8.30 23.89
C GLY A 61 6.84 -7.27 22.84
N GLU A 62 7.70 -6.28 22.66
CA GLU A 62 7.52 -5.20 21.68
C GLU A 62 7.50 -5.73 20.23
N LEU A 63 8.39 -6.68 19.93
CA LEU A 63 8.41 -7.37 18.63
C LEU A 63 7.11 -8.11 18.34
N GLY A 64 6.51 -8.76 19.35
CA GLY A 64 5.22 -9.43 19.22
C GLY A 64 4.08 -8.47 18.89
N LEU A 65 4.04 -7.31 19.57
CA LEU A 65 3.10 -6.24 19.25
C LEU A 65 3.27 -5.75 17.80
N TYR A 66 4.51 -5.50 17.36
CA TYR A 66 4.79 -5.08 15.98
C TYR A 66 4.41 -6.15 14.96
N ALA A 67 4.63 -7.43 15.26
CA ALA A 67 4.22 -8.53 14.39
C ALA A 67 2.69 -8.58 14.23
N ILE A 68 1.93 -8.40 15.32
CA ILE A 68 0.45 -8.35 15.28
C ILE A 68 -0.02 -7.18 14.41
N CYS A 69 0.53 -5.98 14.62
CA CYS A 69 0.20 -4.81 13.80
C CYS A 69 0.56 -5.06 12.32
N CYS A 70 1.72 -5.66 12.04
CA CYS A 70 2.15 -6.01 10.69
C CYS A 70 1.16 -6.97 10.01
N VAL A 71 0.68 -8.00 10.71
CA VAL A 71 -0.34 -8.92 10.19
C VAL A 71 -1.64 -8.17 9.85
N LEU A 72 -2.09 -7.24 10.69
CA LEU A 72 -3.28 -6.42 10.42
C LEU A 72 -3.09 -5.55 9.17
N PHE A 73 -1.94 -4.91 9.03
CA PHE A 73 -1.64 -4.12 7.83
C PHE A 73 -1.55 -4.96 6.57
N ILE A 74 -0.85 -6.11 6.61
CA ILE A 74 -0.71 -7.02 5.48
C ILE A 74 -2.07 -7.59 5.08
N GLY A 75 -2.82 -8.15 6.03
CA GLY A 75 -4.10 -8.80 5.78
C GLY A 75 -5.17 -7.80 5.34
N GLY A 76 -5.36 -6.74 6.13
CA GLY A 76 -6.34 -5.70 5.84
C GLY A 76 -6.00 -4.92 4.58
N GLY A 77 -4.75 -4.48 4.44
CA GLY A 77 -4.27 -3.72 3.28
C GLY A 77 -4.31 -4.55 2.00
N GLY A 78 -3.78 -5.77 2.03
CA GLY A 78 -3.79 -6.68 0.88
C GLY A 78 -5.22 -6.94 0.38
N TRP A 79 -6.14 -7.25 1.30
CA TRP A 79 -7.55 -7.45 0.95
C TRP A 79 -8.20 -6.17 0.40
N TRP A 80 -8.01 -5.03 1.05
CA TRP A 80 -8.62 -3.77 0.63
C TRP A 80 -8.15 -3.34 -0.76
N PHE A 81 -6.83 -3.27 -0.95
CA PHE A 81 -6.22 -2.80 -2.20
C PHE A 81 -6.35 -3.80 -3.35
N SER A 82 -6.60 -5.09 -3.07
CA SER A 82 -6.88 -6.06 -4.13
C SER A 82 -8.09 -5.69 -5.00
N ARG A 83 -9.02 -4.88 -4.47
CA ARG A 83 -10.18 -4.36 -5.19
C ARG A 83 -9.82 -3.30 -6.24
N PHE A 84 -8.64 -2.70 -6.14
CA PHE A 84 -8.22 -1.63 -7.05
C PHE A 84 -7.47 -2.20 -8.27
N VAL A 85 -7.22 -3.51 -8.27
CA VAL A 85 -6.44 -4.19 -9.29
C VAL A 85 -7.34 -4.69 -10.41
N VAL A 86 -7.09 -4.23 -11.63
CA VAL A 86 -7.78 -4.62 -12.86
C VAL A 86 -7.55 -6.10 -13.14
N GLY A 87 -8.63 -6.86 -13.31
CA GLY A 87 -8.63 -8.26 -13.71
C GLY A 87 -9.26 -9.22 -12.69
N LEU A 88 -9.58 -10.43 -13.16
CA LEU A 88 -10.26 -11.46 -12.40
C LEU A 88 -9.30 -12.34 -11.59
N GLY A 89 -9.75 -12.83 -10.44
CA GLY A 89 -8.97 -13.71 -9.57
C GLY A 89 -7.73 -13.04 -8.96
N ASN A 90 -7.74 -11.71 -8.83
CA ASN A 90 -6.60 -10.93 -8.38
C ASN A 90 -6.42 -10.90 -6.87
N VAL A 91 -7.45 -11.25 -6.07
CA VAL A 91 -7.38 -11.14 -4.60
C VAL A 91 -6.21 -11.92 -4.01
N ARG A 92 -6.10 -13.22 -4.29
CA ARG A 92 -5.01 -14.05 -3.74
C ARG A 92 -3.63 -13.59 -4.22
N ARG A 93 -3.52 -13.29 -5.52
CA ARG A 93 -2.26 -12.84 -6.14
C ARG A 93 -1.80 -11.50 -5.57
N PHE A 94 -2.71 -10.55 -5.47
CA PHE A 94 -2.41 -9.23 -4.94
C PHE A 94 -2.18 -9.27 -3.43
N CYS A 95 -2.93 -10.05 -2.66
CA CYS A 95 -2.63 -10.24 -1.24
C CYS A 95 -1.22 -10.80 -1.02
N GLY A 96 -0.79 -11.79 -1.83
CA GLY A 96 0.57 -12.31 -1.80
C GLY A 96 1.62 -11.26 -2.17
N LEU A 97 1.39 -10.49 -3.23
CA LEU A 97 2.24 -9.37 -3.62
C LEU A 97 2.35 -8.33 -2.50
N PHE A 98 1.21 -7.88 -1.98
CA PHE A 98 1.13 -6.86 -0.94
C PHE A 98 1.82 -7.34 0.34
N ALA A 99 1.62 -8.59 0.73
CA ALA A 99 2.32 -9.18 1.87
C ALA A 99 3.85 -9.12 1.69
N ALA A 100 4.36 -9.55 0.55
CA ALA A 100 5.80 -9.50 0.26
C ALA A 100 6.32 -8.05 0.25
N ALA A 101 5.60 -7.15 -0.42
CA ALA A 101 6.00 -5.75 -0.56
C ALA A 101 5.98 -5.01 0.79
N PHE A 102 4.92 -5.19 1.58
CA PHE A 102 4.78 -4.56 2.89
C PHE A 102 5.75 -5.17 3.92
N PHE A 103 6.05 -6.46 3.83
CA PHE A 103 7.07 -7.09 4.66
C PHE A 103 8.46 -6.49 4.39
N LEU A 104 8.84 -6.32 3.12
CA LEU A 104 10.11 -5.68 2.77
C LEU A 104 10.14 -4.21 3.18
N TYR A 105 9.03 -3.49 3.01
CA TYR A 105 8.84 -2.15 3.54
C TYR A 105 9.12 -2.10 5.05
N ALA A 106 8.48 -2.97 5.83
CA ALA A 106 8.60 -3.02 7.28
C ALA A 106 10.03 -3.37 7.70
N ALA A 107 10.66 -4.35 7.04
CA ALA A 107 12.05 -4.71 7.30
C ALA A 107 13.01 -3.54 7.03
N GLY A 108 12.87 -2.86 5.88
CA GLY A 108 13.68 -1.68 5.55
C GLY A 108 13.51 -0.55 6.55
N TRP A 109 12.26 -0.27 6.95
CA TRP A 109 11.95 0.71 7.98
C TRP A 109 12.59 0.35 9.33
N THR A 110 12.41 -0.89 9.80
CA THR A 110 12.94 -1.37 11.07
C THR A 110 14.46 -1.31 11.11
N VAL A 111 15.15 -1.72 10.04
CA VAL A 111 16.61 -1.64 9.96
C VAL A 111 17.09 -0.18 10.10
N ALA A 112 16.49 0.74 9.35
CA ALA A 112 16.86 2.15 9.42
C ALA A 112 16.63 2.75 10.82
N TRP A 113 15.50 2.41 11.45
CA TRP A 113 15.18 2.85 12.81
C TRP A 113 16.14 2.27 13.85
N VAL A 114 16.40 0.96 13.81
CA VAL A 114 17.25 0.29 14.80
C VAL A 114 18.70 0.79 14.75
N VAL A 115 19.21 1.11 13.55
CA VAL A 115 20.58 1.60 13.34
C VAL A 115 20.75 3.04 13.83
N LEU A 116 19.82 3.95 13.52
CA LEU A 116 19.98 5.38 13.79
C LEU A 116 19.25 5.88 15.04
N ARG A 117 18.10 5.29 15.38
CA ARG A 117 17.26 5.59 16.57
C ARG A 117 17.00 7.08 16.80
N ASN A 118 16.89 7.84 15.72
CA ASN A 118 16.73 9.29 15.75
C ASN A 118 15.90 9.74 14.54
N ARG A 119 15.72 11.06 14.40
CA ARG A 119 14.95 11.65 13.31
C ARG A 119 15.48 11.27 11.92
N SER A 120 16.80 11.13 11.76
CA SER A 120 17.40 10.66 10.51
C SER A 120 17.04 9.21 10.21
N GLY A 121 16.91 8.36 11.25
CA GLY A 121 16.37 7.01 11.14
C GLY A 121 14.94 6.95 10.60
N GLU A 122 14.07 7.86 11.04
CA GLU A 122 12.68 7.96 10.55
C GLU A 122 12.63 8.37 9.07
N TRP A 123 13.44 9.35 8.67
CA TRP A 123 13.54 9.76 7.27
C TRP A 123 14.13 8.67 6.38
N LEU A 124 15.22 8.04 6.83
CA LEU A 124 15.86 6.95 6.11
C LEU A 124 14.92 5.74 5.99
N GLY A 125 14.21 5.39 7.07
CA GLY A 125 13.19 4.35 7.05
C GLY A 125 12.07 4.67 6.06
N SER A 126 11.62 5.94 6.03
CA SER A 126 10.57 6.38 5.09
C SER A 126 10.98 6.20 3.66
N LEU A 127 12.22 6.58 3.34
CA LEU A 127 12.76 6.42 2.01
C LEU A 127 12.98 4.94 1.68
N LEU A 128 13.72 4.21 2.52
CA LEU A 128 14.09 2.82 2.26
C LEU A 128 12.87 1.91 2.16
N GLY A 129 11.93 2.03 3.09
CA GLY A 129 10.69 1.25 3.07
C GLY A 129 9.89 1.52 1.79
N THR A 130 9.68 2.79 1.43
CA THR A 130 8.86 3.13 0.25
C THR A 130 9.57 2.81 -1.07
N VAL A 131 10.90 2.86 -1.14
CA VAL A 131 11.70 2.33 -2.26
C VAL A 131 11.45 0.84 -2.43
N LEU A 132 11.57 0.04 -1.36
CA LEU A 132 11.36 -1.41 -1.43
C LEU A 132 9.93 -1.76 -1.86
N LEU A 133 8.93 -1.11 -1.26
CA LEU A 133 7.52 -1.25 -1.64
C LEU A 133 7.28 -0.90 -3.12
N GLY A 134 7.79 0.25 -3.55
CA GLY A 134 7.64 0.75 -4.91
C GLY A 134 8.32 -0.14 -5.95
N CYS A 135 9.52 -0.66 -5.65
CA CYS A 135 10.23 -1.62 -6.50
C CYS A 135 9.40 -2.89 -6.71
N VAL A 136 8.82 -3.45 -5.64
CA VAL A 136 7.99 -4.65 -5.73
C VAL A 136 6.73 -4.40 -6.55
N PHE A 137 6.03 -3.29 -6.32
CA PHE A 137 4.86 -2.93 -7.12
C PHE A 137 5.21 -2.71 -8.60
N ALA A 138 6.16 -1.83 -8.91
CA ALA A 138 6.51 -1.52 -10.29
C ALA A 138 6.97 -2.78 -11.05
N SER A 139 7.72 -3.67 -10.40
CA SER A 139 8.17 -4.92 -10.99
C SER A 139 7.01 -5.88 -11.25
N ALA A 140 6.10 -6.06 -10.29
CA ALA A 140 4.99 -6.99 -10.42
C ALA A 140 3.97 -6.60 -11.49
N PHE A 141 3.75 -5.30 -11.66
CA PHE A 141 2.85 -4.76 -12.69
C PHE A 141 3.54 -4.52 -14.03
N GLY A 142 4.85 -4.79 -14.17
CA GLY A 142 5.59 -4.50 -15.40
C GLY A 142 5.71 -3.00 -15.72
N ALA A 143 5.62 -2.13 -14.70
CA ALA A 143 5.58 -0.68 -14.81
C ALA A 143 6.91 -0.01 -14.41
N THR A 144 8.05 -0.56 -14.83
CA THR A 144 9.39 -0.07 -14.46
C THR A 144 9.63 1.39 -14.84
N ARG A 145 9.05 1.84 -15.96
CA ARG A 145 9.11 3.26 -16.38
C ARG A 145 8.44 4.21 -15.39
N ALA A 146 7.49 3.73 -14.58
CA ALA A 146 6.81 4.52 -13.56
C ALA A 146 7.49 4.44 -12.18
N LEU A 147 8.57 3.65 -12.02
CA LEU A 147 9.18 3.35 -10.72
C LEU A 147 9.53 4.61 -9.92
N ALA A 148 10.23 5.56 -10.55
CA ALA A 148 10.63 6.80 -9.87
C ALA A 148 9.41 7.59 -9.36
N LYS A 149 8.35 7.68 -10.17
CA LYS A 149 7.10 8.35 -9.80
C LYS A 149 6.36 7.61 -8.68
N VAL A 150 6.35 6.28 -8.73
CA VAL A 150 5.76 5.43 -7.68
C VAL A 150 6.48 5.63 -6.35
N ILE A 151 7.81 5.57 -6.33
CA ILE A 151 8.62 5.79 -5.13
C ILE A 151 8.36 7.21 -4.59
N LEU A 152 8.41 8.23 -5.45
CA LEU A 152 8.20 9.62 -5.04
C LEU A 152 6.83 9.81 -4.38
N VAL A 153 5.77 9.30 -5.01
CA VAL A 153 4.41 9.38 -4.46
C VAL A 153 4.34 8.68 -3.12
N LEU A 154 4.81 7.43 -3.04
CA LEU A 154 4.80 6.66 -1.79
C LEU A 154 5.56 7.40 -0.69
N PHE A 155 6.78 7.86 -0.96
CA PHE A 155 7.62 8.56 0.01
C PHE A 155 6.95 9.85 0.53
N VAL A 156 6.43 10.69 -0.37
CA VAL A 156 5.82 11.97 0.01
C VAL A 156 4.56 11.73 0.86
N THR A 157 3.64 10.89 0.40
CA THR A 157 2.37 10.68 1.10
C THR A 157 2.56 9.89 2.40
N HIS A 158 3.47 8.91 2.40
CA HIS A 158 3.88 8.20 3.61
C HIS A 158 4.45 9.19 4.64
N SER A 159 5.46 9.97 4.25
CA SER A 159 6.15 10.91 5.15
C SER A 159 5.17 11.96 5.68
N ALA A 160 4.30 12.49 4.83
CA ALA A 160 3.26 13.43 5.24
C ALA A 160 2.34 12.82 6.31
N GLY A 161 1.82 11.61 6.08
CA GLY A 161 0.96 10.92 7.04
C GLY A 161 1.69 10.59 8.36
N TYR A 162 2.91 10.07 8.27
CA TYR A 162 3.73 9.68 9.40
C TYR A 162 4.08 10.88 10.30
N PHE A 163 4.62 11.96 9.72
CA PHE A 163 5.04 13.13 10.48
C PHE A 163 3.86 13.97 10.98
N LEU A 164 2.75 14.03 10.23
CA LEU A 164 1.52 14.62 10.74
C LEU A 164 0.98 13.82 11.92
N GLY A 165 0.97 12.49 11.82
CA GLY A 165 0.61 11.62 12.94
C GLY A 165 1.48 11.90 14.17
N SER A 166 2.80 12.01 13.99
CA SER A 166 3.73 12.35 15.07
C SER A 166 3.40 13.69 15.74
N ALA A 167 3.04 14.72 14.96
CA ALA A 167 2.63 16.02 15.48
C ALA A 167 1.32 15.91 16.28
N LEU A 168 0.31 15.20 15.75
CA LEU A 168 -0.97 14.99 16.43
C LEU A 168 -0.83 14.20 17.73
N TYR A 169 -0.02 13.15 17.75
CA TYR A 169 0.26 12.37 18.96
C TYR A 169 0.95 13.21 20.03
N SER A 170 1.85 14.11 19.64
CA SER A 170 2.52 15.03 20.57
C SER A 170 1.57 16.09 21.12
N ALA A 171 0.60 16.53 20.32
CA ALA A 171 -0.37 17.55 20.70
C ALA A 171 -1.53 17.00 21.56
N VAL A 172 -1.91 15.73 21.40
CA VAL A 172 -3.06 15.12 22.07
C VAL A 172 -2.59 13.91 22.89
N PRO A 173 -2.56 13.98 24.24
CA PRO A 173 -2.06 12.88 25.05
C PRO A 173 -3.04 11.70 25.12
N GLY A 174 -2.49 10.53 25.46
CA GLY A 174 -3.27 9.32 25.75
C GLY A 174 -3.84 8.62 24.50
N LEU A 175 -4.95 7.91 24.68
CA LEU A 175 -5.55 7.04 23.67
C LEU A 175 -5.92 7.82 22.39
N ALA A 176 -6.48 9.01 22.55
CA ALA A 176 -6.90 9.84 21.41
C ALA A 176 -5.73 10.17 20.49
N GLY A 177 -4.56 10.54 21.04
CA GLY A 177 -3.35 10.78 20.26
C GLY A 177 -2.89 9.56 19.48
N GLN A 178 -2.93 8.38 20.08
CA GLN A 178 -2.50 7.13 19.44
C GLN A 178 -3.40 6.79 18.24
N LEU A 179 -4.71 6.99 18.40
CA LEU A 179 -5.68 6.76 17.32
C LEU A 179 -5.55 7.82 16.22
N LEU A 180 -5.37 9.10 16.58
CA LEU A 180 -5.13 10.19 15.62
C LEU A 180 -3.86 9.95 14.81
N TRP A 181 -2.80 9.43 15.44
CA TRP A 181 -1.59 9.00 14.74
C TRP A 181 -1.93 7.96 13.66
N GLY A 182 -2.68 6.92 14.04
CA GLY A 182 -3.12 5.86 13.11
C GLY A 182 -3.96 6.39 11.95
N VAL A 183 -4.89 7.32 12.22
CA VAL A 183 -5.72 7.96 11.18
C VAL A 183 -4.86 8.76 10.21
N ALA A 184 -3.99 9.64 10.70
CA ALA A 184 -3.14 10.46 9.85
C ALA A 184 -2.17 9.63 9.00
N TYR A 185 -1.53 8.64 9.63
CA TYR A 185 -0.67 7.67 8.96
C TYR A 185 -1.45 6.90 7.88
N GLY A 186 -2.60 6.35 8.23
CA GLY A 186 -3.41 5.54 7.32
C GLY A 186 -3.96 6.33 6.13
N LEU A 187 -4.42 7.58 6.35
CA LEU A 187 -4.86 8.47 5.28
C LEU A 187 -3.72 8.77 4.30
N GLY A 188 -2.56 9.20 4.81
CA GLY A 188 -1.40 9.55 3.98
C GLY A 188 -0.85 8.34 3.24
N PHE A 189 -0.48 7.28 3.96
CA PHE A 189 0.13 6.12 3.33
C PHE A 189 -0.85 5.36 2.43
N GLY A 190 -2.12 5.26 2.84
CA GLY A 190 -3.17 4.64 2.04
C GLY A 190 -3.44 5.36 0.72
N ALA A 191 -3.47 6.69 0.74
CA ALA A 191 -3.58 7.50 -0.46
C ALA A 191 -2.39 7.25 -1.41
N GLY A 192 -1.18 7.17 -0.85
CA GLY A 192 0.04 6.81 -1.57
C GLY A 192 -0.02 5.45 -2.25
N ILE A 193 -0.44 4.42 -1.51
CA ILE A 193 -0.57 3.06 -2.05
C ILE A 193 -1.64 3.02 -3.16
N GLY A 194 -2.79 3.65 -2.95
CA GLY A 194 -3.84 3.75 -3.96
C GLY A 194 -3.35 4.43 -5.24
N TRP A 195 -2.62 5.54 -5.11
CA TRP A 195 -2.00 6.22 -6.25
C TRP A 195 -0.90 5.37 -6.92
N ALA A 196 -0.03 4.73 -6.15
CA ALA A 196 1.02 3.86 -6.67
C ALA A 196 0.44 2.71 -7.50
N ILE A 197 -0.61 2.04 -7.01
CA ILE A 197 -1.34 0.99 -7.73
C ILE A 197 -1.97 1.56 -9.01
N HIS A 198 -2.56 2.75 -8.95
CA HIS A 198 -3.10 3.40 -10.14
C HIS A 198 -2.01 3.66 -11.19
N LEU A 199 -0.84 4.17 -10.81
CA LEU A 199 0.28 4.40 -11.72
C LEU A 199 0.82 3.09 -12.32
N CYS A 200 0.98 2.06 -11.48
CA CYS A 200 1.50 0.76 -11.92
C CYS A 200 0.60 0.09 -12.96
N GLN A 201 -0.70 0.39 -12.97
CA GLN A 201 -1.66 -0.20 -13.90
C GLN A 201 -1.84 0.60 -15.21
N GLU A 202 -1.08 1.67 -15.42
CA GLU A 202 -1.15 2.46 -16.65
C GLU A 202 -0.90 1.63 -17.93
N PRO A 203 0.09 0.71 -17.99
CA PRO A 203 0.30 -0.13 -19.17
C PRO A 203 -0.88 -1.05 -19.49
N VAL A 204 -1.55 -1.58 -18.45
CA VAL A 204 -2.77 -2.39 -18.59
C VAL A 204 -3.88 -1.54 -19.20
N ARG A 205 -4.14 -0.36 -18.66
CA ARG A 205 -5.22 0.53 -19.14
C ARG A 205 -5.03 0.93 -20.59
N ARG A 206 -3.83 1.38 -20.98
CA ARG A 206 -3.52 1.74 -22.38
C ARG A 206 -3.74 0.58 -23.34
N THR A 207 -3.39 -0.65 -22.92
CA THR A 207 -3.60 -1.85 -23.75
C THR A 207 -5.08 -2.16 -23.95
N LEU A 208 -5.90 -1.95 -22.93
CA LEU A 208 -7.35 -2.15 -23.01
C LEU A 208 -8.01 -1.08 -23.89
N GLU A 209 -7.64 0.19 -23.72
CA GLU A 209 -8.13 1.32 -24.52
C GLU A 209 -7.81 1.13 -26.02
N ALA A 210 -6.56 0.77 -26.34
CA ALA A 210 -6.14 0.53 -27.73
C ALA A 210 -6.95 -0.61 -28.40
N ARG A 211 -7.33 -1.63 -27.63
CA ARG A 211 -8.16 -2.74 -28.15
C ARG A 211 -9.61 -2.36 -28.32
N GLN A 212 -10.17 -1.56 -27.42
CA GLN A 212 -11.54 -1.05 -27.57
C GLN A 212 -11.66 -0.23 -28.85
N ALA A 213 -10.70 0.66 -29.11
CA ALA A 213 -10.65 1.43 -30.35
C ALA A 213 -10.55 0.56 -31.61
N GLN A 214 -9.79 -0.54 -31.58
CA GLN A 214 -9.70 -1.48 -32.71
C GLN A 214 -11.05 -2.17 -32.99
N THR A 215 -11.76 -2.60 -31.95
CA THR A 215 -13.08 -3.22 -32.08
C THR A 215 -14.11 -2.25 -32.67
N GLU A 216 -14.08 -0.97 -32.26
CA GLU A 216 -14.99 0.06 -32.76
C GLU A 216 -14.71 0.45 -34.23
N SER A 217 -13.45 0.36 -34.68
CA SER A 217 -13.08 0.68 -36.07
C SER A 217 -13.36 -0.44 -37.09
N GLY A 218 -13.56 -1.67 -36.60
CA GLY A 218 -13.78 -2.86 -37.44
C GLY A 218 -15.24 -3.33 -37.51
N ALA A 219 -16.15 -2.63 -36.83
CA ALA A 219 -17.60 -2.84 -36.85
C ALA A 219 -18.27 -1.79 -37.74
#